data_AF-A0A1G9SGN4-F1
#
_entry.id   AF-A0A1G9SGN4-F1
#
_cell.length_a   1.000
_cell.length_b   1.000
_cell.length_c   1.000
_cell.angle_alpha   90.00
_cell.angle_beta   90.00
_cell.angle_gamma   90.00
#
_symmetry.space_group_name_H-M   'P 1'
#
loop_
_entity.id
_entity.type
_entity.pdbx_description
1 polymer ?
#
loop_
_entity_poly.entity_id
_entity_poly.type
_entity_poly.pdbx_seq_one_letter_code
_entity_poly.pdbx_strand_id
1 'polypeptide(L)'
;MLCMTCAAMLLLSFVNKVHAQIQIKEYQITSTDNKVFNLVVRLTANQGIQSILVTDPGNTFFEWIEPLDFTMGGYEEGAFEGDGKFRIYDNGIQQYQILITLMIDGDGSGADGKGNITIYPL
;
A
#
# COMPACT_ATOMS: atom_id res chain seq x y z
N MET A 1 -7.11 29.63 55.40
CA MET A 1 -8.44 29.00 55.24
C MET A 1 -8.78 29.00 53.76
N LEU A 2 -9.00 27.81 53.21
CA LEU A 2 -9.68 27.42 51.96
C LEU A 2 -9.33 28.16 50.65
N CYS A 3 -9.35 27.55 49.47
CA CYS A 3 -9.27 26.18 48.95
C CYS A 3 -9.48 26.38 47.43
N MET A 4 -8.74 25.66 46.59
CA MET A 4 -9.09 25.24 45.23
C MET A 4 -9.98 26.13 44.35
N THR A 5 -9.47 26.51 43.17
CA THR A 5 -10.18 26.20 41.93
C THR A 5 -9.21 26.00 40.76
N CYS A 6 -9.10 24.72 40.39
CA CYS A 6 -8.98 24.16 39.06
C CYS A 6 -8.04 24.82 38.03
N ALA A 7 -6.92 24.13 37.85
CA ALA A 7 -6.32 23.82 36.56
C ALA A 7 -7.29 23.92 35.38
N ALA A 8 -7.21 25.01 34.63
CA ALA A 8 -7.54 25.02 33.21
C ALA A 8 -6.25 24.86 32.41
N MET A 9 -5.47 23.83 32.74
CA MET A 9 -4.56 23.21 31.77
C MET A 9 -5.46 22.41 30.85
N LEU A 10 -6.26 23.12 30.03
CA LEU A 10 -6.91 22.53 28.89
C LEU A 10 -5.75 22.22 27.95
N LEU A 11 -5.20 21.02 28.11
CA LEU A 11 -4.52 20.31 27.05
C LEU A 11 -5.30 20.69 25.78
N LEU A 12 -4.65 21.46 24.92
CA LEU A 12 -4.87 21.34 23.50
C LEU A 12 -4.67 19.85 23.24
N SER A 13 -5.76 19.10 23.34
CA SER A 13 -5.89 17.83 22.66
C SER A 13 -5.72 18.23 21.21
N PHE A 14 -4.47 18.24 20.77
CA PHE A 14 -4.10 17.88 19.43
C PHE A 14 -4.75 16.52 19.23
N VAL A 15 -6.03 16.55 18.86
CA VAL A 15 -6.62 15.52 18.04
C VAL A 15 -5.79 15.65 16.78
N ASN A 16 -4.62 15.01 16.80
CA ASN A 16 -3.94 14.56 15.61
C ASN A 16 -4.96 13.63 14.97
N LYS A 17 -5.93 14.22 14.26
CA LYS A 17 -6.43 13.62 13.05
C LYS A 17 -5.19 13.53 12.19
N VAL A 18 -4.46 12.43 12.36
CA VAL A 18 -3.55 11.90 11.36
C VAL A 18 -4.44 11.81 10.14
N HIS A 19 -4.43 12.87 9.33
CA HIS A 19 -5.07 12.86 8.05
C HIS A 19 -4.43 11.67 7.36
N ALA A 20 -5.23 10.69 6.94
CA ALA A 20 -4.76 9.47 6.30
C ALA A 20 -3.82 9.88 5.16
N GLN A 21 -2.52 9.89 5.42
CA GLN A 21 -1.56 10.44 4.49
C GLN A 21 -1.42 9.41 3.40
N ILE A 22 -1.80 9.80 2.20
CA ILE A 22 -1.69 8.94 1.04
C ILE A 22 -0.21 8.85 0.70
N GLN A 23 0.27 7.63 0.65
CA GLN A 23 1.62 7.33 0.26
C GLN A 23 1.64 6.65 -1.09
N ILE A 24 2.73 6.90 -1.80
CA ILE A 24 3.02 6.34 -3.10
C ILE A 24 4.34 5.62 -2.97
N LYS A 25 4.34 4.32 -3.25
CA LYS A 25 5.55 3.50 -3.28
C LYS A 25 5.76 2.95 -4.68
N GLU A 26 6.99 3.04 -5.14
CA GLU A 26 7.38 2.60 -6.48
C GLU A 26 8.32 1.40 -6.37
N TYR A 27 8.04 0.37 -7.15
CA TYR A 27 8.83 -0.85 -7.18
C TYR A 27 9.16 -1.24 -8.60
N GLN A 28 10.33 -1.82 -8.81
CA GLN A 28 10.65 -2.59 -10.00
C GLN A 28 10.70 -4.07 -9.61
N ILE A 29 9.83 -4.87 -10.20
CA ILE A 29 9.66 -6.29 -9.87
C ILE A 29 9.92 -7.13 -11.12
N THR A 30 10.70 -8.19 -10.95
CA THR A 30 10.86 -9.23 -11.97
C THR A 30 9.91 -10.38 -11.65
N SER A 31 9.04 -10.73 -12.59
CA SER A 31 8.14 -11.87 -12.47
C SER A 31 8.88 -13.20 -12.57
N THR A 32 8.19 -14.29 -12.24
CA THR A 32 8.76 -15.65 -12.26
C THR A 32 9.17 -16.13 -13.66
N ASP A 33 8.65 -15.53 -14.73
CA ASP A 33 9.04 -15.73 -16.14
C ASP A 33 10.07 -14.70 -16.64
N ASN A 34 10.70 -13.94 -15.75
CA ASN A 34 11.74 -12.93 -16.01
C ASN A 34 11.28 -11.67 -16.75
N LYS A 35 9.97 -11.38 -16.80
CA LYS A 35 9.48 -10.09 -17.28
C LYS A 35 9.63 -9.04 -16.17
N VAL A 36 10.04 -7.83 -16.55
CA VAL A 36 10.20 -6.71 -15.59
C VAL A 36 8.95 -5.84 -15.63
N PHE A 37 8.46 -5.46 -14.46
CA PHE A 37 7.33 -4.56 -14.24
C PHE A 37 7.74 -3.41 -13.33
N ASN A 38 7.19 -2.23 -13.58
CA ASN A 38 7.16 -1.15 -12.61
C ASN A 38 5.79 -1.09 -11.96
N LEU A 39 5.77 -0.97 -10.64
CA LEU A 39 4.57 -0.88 -9.83
C LEU A 39 4.53 0.45 -9.12
N VAL A 40 3.37 1.11 -9.16
CA VAL A 40 3.06 2.26 -8.30
C VAL A 40 1.93 1.84 -7.37
N VAL A 41 2.24 1.70 -6.09
CA VAL A 41 1.30 1.31 -5.05
C VAL A 41 0.88 2.55 -4.28
N ARG A 42 -0.42 2.80 -4.21
CA ARG A 42 -1.02 3.87 -3.41
C ARG A 42 -1.60 3.26 -2.14
N LEU A 43 -1.25 3.79 -0.97
CA LEU A 43 -1.63 3.22 0.32
C LEU A 43 -1.86 4.31 1.38
N THR A 44 -2.59 3.97 2.44
CA THR A 44 -2.71 4.79 3.66
C THR A 44 -2.53 3.92 4.91
N ALA A 45 -2.13 4.53 6.02
CA ALA A 45 -1.95 3.85 7.31
C ALA A 45 -3.18 3.04 7.76
N ASN A 46 -4.36 3.60 7.48
CA ASN A 46 -5.62 3.21 8.08
C ASN A 46 -6.55 2.49 7.11
N GLN A 47 -6.26 2.48 5.81
CA GLN A 47 -7.02 1.71 4.81
C GLN A 47 -6.14 0.72 4.04
N GLY A 48 -4.82 0.75 4.22
CA GLY A 48 -3.91 -0.13 3.52
C GLY A 48 -3.69 0.28 2.07
N ILE A 49 -3.36 -0.71 1.24
CA ILE A 49 -3.24 -0.54 -0.21
C ILE A 49 -4.61 -0.11 -0.76
N GLN A 50 -4.61 0.95 -1.56
CA GLN A 50 -5.80 1.54 -2.18
C GLN A 50 -5.87 1.22 -3.68
N SER A 51 -4.70 1.16 -4.33
CA SER A 51 -4.61 0.82 -5.74
C SER A 51 -3.20 0.40 -6.12
N ILE A 52 -3.08 -0.41 -7.17
CA ILE A 52 -1.81 -0.76 -7.79
C ILE A 52 -1.87 -0.44 -9.27
N LEU A 53 -0.93 0.38 -9.72
CA LEU A 53 -0.68 0.61 -11.13
C LEU A 53 0.48 -0.28 -11.57
N VAL A 54 0.27 -1.05 -12.64
CA VAL A 54 1.28 -1.91 -13.26
C VAL A 54 1.63 -1.40 -14.65
N THR A 55 2.92 -1.27 -14.92
CA THR A 55 3.51 -0.90 -16.21
C THR A 55 4.75 -1.75 -16.48
N ASP A 56 5.27 -1.76 -17.70
CA ASP A 56 6.61 -2.26 -18.01
C ASP A 56 7.63 -1.11 -18.09
N PRO A 57 8.95 -1.39 -18.07
CA PRO A 57 9.99 -0.38 -18.24
C PRO A 57 9.89 0.46 -19.51
N GLY A 58 9.27 -0.07 -20.57
CA GLY A 58 9.04 0.65 -21.81
C GLY A 58 7.79 1.52 -21.81
N ASN A 59 6.95 1.46 -20.76
CA ASN A 59 5.59 2.03 -20.73
C ASN A 59 4.74 1.64 -21.95
N THR A 60 4.97 0.44 -22.47
CA THR A 60 4.27 -0.10 -23.64
C THR A 60 2.87 -0.58 -23.31
N PHE A 61 2.55 -0.83 -22.03
CA PHE A 61 1.20 -1.12 -21.56
C PHE A 61 0.95 -0.64 -20.13
N PHE A 62 -0.33 -0.50 -19.80
CA PHE A 62 -0.83 0.08 -18.55
C PHE A 62 -2.04 -0.73 -18.08
N GLU A 63 -2.01 -1.19 -16.83
CA GLU A 63 -3.20 -1.76 -16.19
C GLU A 63 -3.36 -1.25 -14.77
N TRP A 64 -4.59 -0.86 -14.45
CA TRP A 64 -4.99 -0.40 -13.14
C TRP A 64 -5.70 -1.53 -12.42
N ILE A 65 -5.12 -1.98 -11.31
CA ILE A 65 -5.68 -3.04 -10.48
C ILE A 65 -6.32 -2.36 -9.27
N GLU A 66 -7.65 -2.41 -9.22
CA GLU A 66 -8.38 -2.37 -7.95
C GLU A 66 -8.13 -3.71 -7.27
N PRO A 67 -7.38 -3.75 -6.16
CA PRO A 67 -7.05 -5.04 -5.57
C PRO A 67 -8.31 -5.68 -4.99
N LEU A 68 -8.42 -7.00 -5.21
CA LEU A 68 -9.68 -7.73 -5.15
C LEU A 68 -10.08 -8.10 -3.71
N ASP A 69 -9.11 -8.26 -2.82
CA ASP A 69 -9.30 -8.58 -1.42
C ASP A 69 -8.15 -7.96 -0.60
N PHE A 70 -8.46 -7.35 0.55
CA PHE A 70 -7.45 -6.78 1.44
C PHE A 70 -7.71 -7.14 2.88
N THR A 71 -6.68 -7.64 3.56
CA THR A 71 -6.69 -7.72 5.02
C THR A 71 -6.15 -6.42 5.58
N MET A 72 -6.97 -5.70 6.36
CA MET A 72 -6.55 -4.47 7.02
C MET A 72 -5.72 -4.81 8.27
N GLY A 73 -4.48 -4.31 8.31
CA GLY A 73 -3.68 -4.25 9.52
C GLY A 73 -4.22 -3.20 10.51
N GLY A 74 -4.10 -3.47 11.81
CA GLY A 74 -4.48 -2.51 12.85
C GLY A 74 -3.57 -1.28 12.87
N TYR A 75 -4.03 -0.20 13.49
CA TYR A 75 -3.34 1.11 13.58
C TYR A 75 -1.94 1.06 14.22
N GLU A 76 -1.56 -0.01 14.91
CA GLU A 76 -0.31 -0.05 15.68
C GLU A 76 0.88 -0.66 14.94
N GLU A 77 0.66 -1.54 13.97
CA GLU A 77 1.65 -2.15 13.05
C GLU A 77 0.89 -3.28 12.33
N GLY A 78 0.93 -3.32 11.00
CA GLY A 78 0.14 -4.30 10.26
C GLY A 78 0.72 -4.68 8.90
N ALA A 79 0.55 -5.96 8.54
CA ALA A 79 0.74 -6.40 7.17
C ALA A 79 -0.55 -6.15 6.40
N PHE A 80 -0.44 -5.43 5.29
CA PHE A 80 -1.51 -5.30 4.33
C PHE A 80 -1.22 -6.22 3.16
N GLU A 81 -2.11 -7.19 2.99
CA GLU A 81 -2.09 -8.13 1.89
C GLU A 81 -3.03 -7.64 0.78
N GLY A 82 -2.65 -7.88 -0.45
CA GLY A 82 -3.49 -7.63 -1.61
C GLY A 82 -3.14 -8.58 -2.74
N ASP A 83 -4.09 -8.83 -3.61
CA ASP A 83 -3.88 -9.59 -4.82
C ASP A 83 -4.67 -9.00 -5.99
N GLY A 84 -4.22 -9.33 -7.20
CA GLY A 84 -4.89 -8.88 -8.40
C GLY A 84 -4.43 -9.63 -9.65
N LYS A 85 -5.28 -9.59 -10.67
CA LYS A 85 -4.98 -10.14 -11.99
C LYS A 85 -4.91 -9.01 -12.99
N PHE A 86 -3.99 -9.11 -13.92
CA PHE A 86 -3.84 -8.16 -15.01
C PHE A 86 -3.40 -8.86 -16.29
N ARG A 87 -3.63 -8.25 -17.44
CA ARG A 87 -3.29 -8.73 -18.78
C ARG A 87 -2.35 -7.76 -19.47
N ILE A 88 -1.31 -8.31 -20.07
CA ILE A 88 -0.41 -7.56 -20.93
C ILE A 88 -0.68 -7.93 -22.38
N TYR A 89 -0.51 -6.93 -23.26
CA TYR A 89 -0.66 -7.07 -24.70
C TYR A 89 0.71 -6.94 -25.36
N ASP A 90 1.59 -7.91 -25.14
CA ASP A 90 2.95 -7.96 -25.69
C ASP A 90 3.12 -9.27 -26.47
N ASN A 91 3.11 -9.20 -27.80
CA ASN A 91 3.12 -10.36 -28.72
C ASN A 91 1.98 -11.39 -28.50
N GLY A 92 0.88 -10.96 -27.90
CA GLY A 92 -0.26 -11.79 -27.52
C GLY A 92 -0.93 -11.24 -26.26
N ILE A 93 -1.99 -11.90 -25.80
CA ILE A 93 -2.58 -11.62 -24.48
C ILE A 93 -1.96 -12.59 -23.49
N GLN A 94 -1.17 -12.10 -22.54
CA GLN A 94 -0.68 -12.89 -21.41
C GLN A 94 -1.28 -12.33 -20.12
N GLN A 95 -1.87 -13.20 -19.30
CA GLN A 95 -2.40 -12.82 -18.00
C GLN A 95 -1.37 -13.08 -16.91
N TYR A 96 -1.35 -12.24 -15.88
CA TYR A 96 -0.49 -12.34 -14.71
C TYR A 96 -1.34 -12.22 -13.44
N GLN A 97 -0.83 -12.79 -12.36
CA GLN A 97 -1.28 -12.53 -10.99
C GLN A 97 -0.19 -11.78 -10.24
N ILE A 98 -0.58 -10.78 -9.47
CA ILE A 98 0.24 -10.16 -8.44
C ILE A 98 -0.25 -10.60 -7.06
N LEU A 99 0.70 -10.93 -6.19
CA LEU A 99 0.52 -11.10 -4.75
C LEU A 99 1.41 -10.09 -4.04
N ILE A 100 0.82 -9.27 -3.18
CA ILE A 100 1.51 -8.21 -2.46
C ILE A 100 1.25 -8.32 -0.95
N THR A 101 2.32 -8.23 -0.18
CA THR A 101 2.29 -8.05 1.27
C THR A 101 3.15 -6.84 1.58
N LEU A 102 2.56 -5.74 2.02
CA LEU A 102 3.30 -4.56 2.47
C LEU A 102 3.18 -4.43 3.97
N MET A 103 4.31 -4.27 4.65
CA MET A 103 4.30 -3.85 6.04
C MET A 103 4.03 -2.35 6.10
N ILE A 104 3.02 -1.95 6.88
CA ILE A 104 2.64 -0.56 7.11
C ILE A 104 2.67 -0.32 8.62
N ASP A 105 3.46 0.66 9.04
CA ASP A 105 3.46 1.20 10.39
C ASP A 105 2.25 2.12 10.61
N GLY A 106 1.93 2.42 11.87
CA GLY A 106 0.71 3.16 12.22
C GLY A 106 0.56 4.57 11.63
N ASP A 107 1.63 5.15 11.08
CA ASP A 107 1.60 6.43 10.36
C ASP A 107 1.46 6.29 8.84
N GLY A 108 1.50 5.06 8.32
CA GLY A 108 1.32 4.72 6.92
C GLY A 108 2.60 4.68 6.10
N SER A 109 3.77 5.02 6.68
CA SER A 109 5.09 5.09 6.02
C SER A 109 5.51 3.76 5.39
N GLY A 110 5.01 2.66 5.95
CA GLY A 110 5.42 1.30 5.70
C GLY A 110 6.92 1.11 5.74
N ALA A 111 7.55 1.72 6.73
CA ALA A 111 8.95 1.55 7.04
C ALA A 111 9.26 0.21 7.73
N ASP A 112 8.26 -0.45 8.34
CA ASP A 112 8.52 -1.56 9.25
C ASP A 112 8.39 -2.94 8.60
N GLY A 113 9.24 -3.18 7.58
CA GLY A 113 9.57 -4.53 7.13
C GLY A 113 9.71 -4.68 5.62
N LYS A 114 10.47 -5.71 5.22
CA LYS A 114 10.59 -6.11 3.82
C LYS A 114 9.31 -6.85 3.44
N GLY A 115 8.27 -6.11 3.08
CA GLY A 115 7.12 -6.69 2.39
C GLY A 115 7.54 -7.55 1.19
N ASN A 116 6.64 -8.38 0.69
CA ASN A 116 6.91 -9.22 -0.48
C ASN A 116 5.99 -8.83 -1.64
N ILE A 117 6.52 -8.79 -2.86
CA ILE A 117 5.75 -8.60 -4.08
C ILE A 117 6.16 -9.69 -5.05
N THR A 118 5.21 -10.51 -5.45
CA THR A 118 5.42 -11.60 -6.41
C THR A 118 4.49 -11.42 -7.60
N ILE A 119 5.04 -11.55 -8.80
CA ILE A 119 4.27 -11.55 -10.06
C ILE A 119 4.57 -12.86 -10.78
N TYR A 120 3.53 -13.55 -11.26
CA TYR A 120 3.69 -14.77 -12.05
C TYR A 120 2.66 -14.84 -13.17
N PRO A 121 3.01 -15.44 -14.33
CA PRO A 121 2.07 -15.64 -15.41
C PRO A 121 0.99 -16.66 -14.99
N LEU A 122 -0.23 -16.43 -15.45
CA LEU A 122 -1.38 -17.33 -15.30
C LEU A 122 -1.57 -18.20 -16.55
#